data_AF-A0A178CXU1-F1
#
_entry.id   AF-A0A178CXU1-F1
#
_cell.length_a   1.000
_cell.length_b   1.000
_cell.length_c   1.000
_cell.angle_alpha   90.00
_cell.angle_beta   90.00
_cell.angle_gamma   90.00
#
_symmetry.space_group_name_H-M   'P 1'
#
loop_
_entity.id
_entity.type
_entity.pdbx_description
1 polymer ?
#
loop_
_entity_poly.entity_id
_entity_poly.type
_entity_poly.pdbx_seq_one_letter_code
_entity_poly.pdbx_strand_id
1 'polypeptide(L)'
;MTKTNHGLASSRRKSRKLHFGAPSSVRRTIMSAPLSKELREKHNVRSIPIRKDDEVTIVRGSNKGREGKVTSVYRLKYLIHIERVSREKSNGQSVPIGVHPSKVVVTKLKLDKDREKILERIGKGREAVKSKE
;
A
#
# COMPACT_ATOMS: atom_id res chain seq x y z
N MET A 1 0.36 13.63 22.03
CA MET A 1 -0.77 12.82 21.55
C MET A 1 -0.96 11.67 22.53
N THR A 2 -1.81 11.86 23.55
CA THR A 2 -2.00 10.88 24.62
C THR A 2 -3.06 9.88 24.17
N LYS A 3 -2.74 8.60 24.24
CA LYS A 3 -3.68 7.54 23.88
C LYS A 3 -4.61 7.28 25.04
N THR A 4 -5.89 7.52 24.85
CA THR A 4 -6.94 7.37 25.88
C THR A 4 -7.41 5.92 26.07
N ASN A 5 -7.18 5.05 25.09
CA ASN A 5 -7.57 3.63 25.17
C ASN A 5 -6.48 2.78 25.87
N HIS A 6 -6.78 2.33 27.08
CA HIS A 6 -5.91 1.50 27.91
C HIS A 6 -5.80 0.03 27.46
N GLY A 7 -6.74 -0.50 26.67
CA GLY A 7 -6.73 -1.89 26.19
C GLY A 7 -5.69 -2.17 25.08
N LEU A 8 -5.13 -1.11 24.49
CA LEU A 8 -4.13 -1.23 23.44
C LEU A 8 -2.73 -1.00 24.05
N ALA A 9 -1.77 -1.89 23.80
CA ALA A 9 -0.40 -1.70 24.26
C ALA A 9 0.31 -0.50 23.57
N SER A 10 1.12 0.25 24.32
CA SER A 10 2.06 1.28 23.81
C SER A 10 3.51 0.78 23.70
N SER A 11 3.80 -0.41 24.24
CA SER A 11 5.14 -0.98 24.26
C SER A 11 5.67 -1.27 22.84
N ARG A 12 6.89 -0.78 22.56
CA ARG A 12 7.63 -1.04 21.30
C ARG A 12 7.78 -2.53 21.00
N ARG A 13 8.06 -3.35 22.01
CA ARG A 13 8.23 -4.81 21.88
C ARG A 13 6.94 -5.47 21.38
N LYS A 14 5.81 -5.12 21.98
CA LYS A 14 4.48 -5.65 21.62
C LYS A 14 4.10 -5.22 20.19
N SER A 15 4.29 -3.94 19.85
CA SER A 15 4.00 -3.41 18.51
C SER A 15 4.82 -4.10 17.40
N ARG A 16 6.13 -4.28 17.62
CA ARG A 16 7.00 -4.97 16.64
C ARG A 16 6.62 -6.44 16.46
N LYS A 17 6.31 -7.14 17.56
CA LYS A 17 5.86 -8.55 17.51
C LYS A 17 4.57 -8.67 16.68
N LEU A 18 3.62 -7.77 16.87
CA LEU A 18 2.37 -7.73 16.09
C LEU A 18 2.63 -7.48 14.60
N HIS A 19 3.54 -6.57 14.25
CA HIS A 19 3.86 -6.29 12.85
C HIS A 19 4.53 -7.49 12.15
N PHE A 20 5.62 -8.03 12.69
CA PHE A 20 6.35 -9.11 12.02
C PHE A 20 5.64 -10.46 12.12
N GLY A 21 4.90 -10.70 13.20
CA GLY A 21 4.08 -11.90 13.41
C GLY A 21 2.69 -11.85 12.78
N ALA A 22 2.34 -10.79 12.03
CA ALA A 22 1.02 -10.64 11.45
C ALA A 22 0.69 -11.77 10.43
N PRO A 23 -0.55 -12.30 10.40
CA PRO A 23 -1.00 -13.22 9.36
C PRO A 23 -1.24 -12.50 8.02
N SER A 24 -1.33 -13.27 6.92
CA SER A 24 -1.38 -12.73 5.54
C SER A 24 -2.52 -11.73 5.30
N SER A 25 -3.69 -11.93 5.91
CA SER A 25 -4.85 -11.03 5.83
C SER A 25 -4.53 -9.64 6.42
N VAL A 26 -3.84 -9.61 7.55
CA VAL A 26 -3.40 -8.36 8.21
C VAL A 26 -2.26 -7.72 7.43
N ARG A 27 -1.30 -8.52 6.93
CA ARG A 27 -0.20 -8.01 6.09
C ARG A 27 -0.70 -7.31 4.83
N ARG A 28 -1.78 -7.82 4.21
CA ARG A 28 -2.44 -7.17 3.08
C ARG A 28 -2.87 -5.74 3.43
N THR A 29 -3.45 -5.51 4.60
CA THR A 29 -3.90 -4.18 5.03
C THR A 29 -2.72 -3.27 5.38
N ILE A 30 -1.69 -3.81 6.05
CA ILE A 30 -0.45 -3.08 6.36
C ILE A 30 0.23 -2.60 5.06
N MET A 31 0.24 -3.45 4.03
CA MET A 31 0.78 -3.16 2.70
C MET A 31 -0.19 -2.34 1.84
N SER A 32 -0.55 -1.15 2.34
CA SER A 32 -1.34 -0.16 1.60
C SER A 32 -0.46 0.90 0.95
N ALA A 33 -0.94 1.45 -0.16
CA ALA A 33 -0.32 2.56 -0.87
C ALA A 33 -1.31 3.73 -1.01
N PRO A 34 -0.83 4.98 -0.93
CA PRO A 34 -1.64 6.16 -1.21
C PRO A 34 -2.13 6.19 -2.66
N LEU A 35 -3.36 6.67 -2.87
CA LEU A 35 -3.89 6.95 -4.21
C LEU A 35 -3.35 8.29 -4.76
N SER A 36 -3.34 8.44 -6.08
CA SER A 36 -3.09 9.72 -6.78
C SER A 36 -4.15 10.77 -6.42
N LYS A 37 -3.90 12.05 -6.73
CA LYS A 37 -4.87 13.13 -6.45
C LYS A 37 -6.20 12.89 -7.18
N GLU A 38 -6.14 12.57 -8.46
CA GLU A 38 -7.30 12.26 -9.30
C GLU A 38 -8.13 11.10 -8.73
N LEU A 39 -7.49 10.00 -8.32
CA LEU A 39 -8.19 8.85 -7.74
C LEU A 39 -8.77 9.17 -6.35
N ARG A 40 -8.14 10.05 -5.58
CA ARG A 40 -8.66 10.52 -4.29
C ARG A 40 -9.91 11.34 -4.46
N GLU A 41 -9.93 12.24 -5.44
CA GLU A 41 -11.10 13.06 -5.75
C GLU A 41 -12.25 12.19 -6.25
N LYS A 42 -11.96 11.22 -7.14
CA LYS A 42 -12.96 10.30 -7.68
C LYS A 42 -13.62 9.39 -6.64
N HIS A 43 -12.82 8.82 -5.72
CA HIS A 43 -13.31 7.80 -4.78
C HIS A 43 -13.42 8.26 -3.33
N ASN A 44 -12.95 9.48 -3.00
CA ASN A 44 -12.83 10.00 -1.63
C ASN A 44 -11.98 9.14 -0.67
N VAL A 45 -11.10 8.27 -1.21
CA VAL A 45 -10.25 7.35 -0.43
C VAL A 45 -8.79 7.79 -0.44
N ARG A 46 -8.09 7.75 0.70
CA ARG A 46 -6.68 8.18 0.79
C ARG A 46 -5.69 7.12 0.32
N SER A 47 -5.92 5.87 0.71
CA SER A 47 -5.03 4.73 0.45
C SER A 47 -5.81 3.43 0.34
N ILE A 48 -5.24 2.45 -0.35
CA ILE A 48 -5.83 1.13 -0.55
C ILE A 48 -4.75 0.04 -0.46
N PRO A 49 -5.08 -1.20 -0.03
CA PRO A 49 -4.19 -2.35 -0.15
C PRO A 49 -3.77 -2.60 -1.61
N ILE A 50 -2.46 -2.66 -1.84
CA ILE A 50 -1.90 -2.82 -3.18
C ILE A 50 -2.17 -4.23 -3.73
N ARG A 51 -2.45 -4.35 -5.03
CA ARG A 51 -2.65 -5.62 -5.73
C ARG A 51 -1.69 -5.74 -6.91
N LYS A 52 -1.54 -6.98 -7.37
CA LYS A 52 -0.97 -7.26 -8.69
C LYS A 52 -1.81 -6.53 -9.75
N ASP A 53 -1.13 -6.02 -10.77
CA ASP A 53 -1.69 -5.28 -11.89
C ASP A 53 -2.17 -3.84 -11.59
N ASP A 54 -2.00 -3.32 -10.37
CA ASP A 54 -2.11 -1.88 -10.14
C ASP A 54 -0.94 -1.17 -10.84
N GLU A 55 -1.20 -0.01 -11.45
CA GLU A 55 -0.14 0.87 -11.95
C GLU A 55 0.27 1.86 -10.86
N VAL A 56 1.58 2.06 -10.75
CA VAL A 56 2.16 2.80 -9.66
C VAL A 56 3.34 3.66 -10.06
N THR A 57 3.52 4.77 -9.35
CA THR A 57 4.65 5.69 -9.48
C THR A 57 5.45 5.73 -8.19
N ILE A 58 6.76 5.57 -8.28
CA ILE A 58 7.66 5.59 -7.11
C ILE A 58 7.93 7.05 -6.70
N VAL A 59 7.61 7.40 -5.46
CA VAL A 59 7.74 8.77 -4.95
C VAL A 59 9.02 8.97 -4.14
N ARG A 60 9.56 7.91 -3.53
CA ARG A 60 10.72 7.98 -2.62
C ARG A 60 11.74 6.88 -2.89
N GLY A 61 13.04 7.21 -2.78
CA GLY A 61 14.17 6.28 -2.94
C GLY A 61 14.90 6.45 -4.27
N SER A 62 15.87 5.58 -4.55
CA SER A 62 16.75 5.66 -5.72
C SER A 62 16.03 5.55 -7.07
N ASN A 63 14.89 4.89 -7.11
CA ASN A 63 14.07 4.71 -8.32
C ASN A 63 12.90 5.70 -8.40
N LYS A 64 12.98 6.86 -7.71
CA LYS A 64 11.94 7.89 -7.73
C LYS A 64 11.65 8.35 -9.17
N GLY A 65 10.38 8.60 -9.46
CA GLY A 65 9.88 9.06 -10.77
C GLY A 65 9.64 7.94 -11.76
N ARG A 66 10.08 6.71 -11.48
CA ARG A 66 9.75 5.56 -12.33
C ARG A 66 8.31 5.12 -12.09
N GLU A 67 7.65 4.78 -13.19
CA GLU A 67 6.31 4.24 -13.22
C GLU A 67 6.34 2.81 -13.74
N GLY A 68 5.38 2.00 -13.30
CA GLY A 68 5.24 0.66 -13.80
C GLY A 68 4.08 -0.08 -13.15
N LYS A 69 3.76 -1.23 -13.73
CA LYS A 69 2.74 -2.14 -13.23
C LYS A 69 3.30 -3.02 -12.12
N VAL A 70 2.52 -3.28 -11.08
CA VAL A 70 2.91 -4.19 -10.01
C VAL A 70 2.87 -5.64 -10.52
N THR A 71 4.02 -6.29 -10.61
CA THR A 71 4.15 -7.67 -11.08
C THR A 71 3.78 -8.67 -9.99
N SER A 72 4.26 -8.44 -8.77
CA SER A 72 3.99 -9.30 -7.63
C SER A 72 4.01 -8.55 -6.30
N VAL A 73 3.23 -9.06 -5.34
CA VAL A 73 3.11 -8.52 -3.98
C VAL A 73 3.63 -9.58 -3.00
N TYR A 74 4.85 -9.38 -2.51
CA TYR A 74 5.50 -10.34 -1.62
C TYR A 74 5.27 -10.00 -0.15
N ARG A 75 4.15 -10.50 0.38
CA ARG A 75 3.68 -10.21 1.75
C ARG A 75 4.60 -10.73 2.85
N LEU A 76 5.43 -11.73 2.60
CA LEU A 76 6.38 -12.23 3.60
C LEU A 76 7.47 -11.21 3.92
N LYS A 77 7.96 -10.49 2.90
CA LYS A 77 9.02 -9.50 3.04
C LYS A 77 8.51 -8.05 3.07
N TYR A 78 7.19 -7.81 3.02
CA TYR A 78 6.60 -6.48 2.92
C TYR A 78 7.06 -5.67 1.69
N LEU A 79 7.32 -6.37 0.57
CA LEU A 79 7.83 -5.77 -0.66
C LEU A 79 6.87 -6.00 -1.82
N ILE A 80 6.90 -5.05 -2.76
CA ILE A 80 6.28 -5.17 -4.07
C ILE A 80 7.37 -5.17 -5.14
N HIS A 81 7.12 -5.87 -6.23
CA HIS A 81 7.93 -5.80 -7.43
C HIS A 81 7.17 -5.03 -8.51
N ILE A 82 7.86 -4.12 -9.17
CA ILE A 82 7.31 -3.21 -10.18
C ILE A 82 8.02 -3.54 -11.50
N GLU A 83 7.27 -3.56 -12.58
CA GLU A 83 7.79 -3.74 -13.93
C GLU A 83 8.84 -2.67 -14.25
N ARG A 84 9.89 -3.03 -15.00
CA ARG A 84 11.00 -2.13 -15.39
C ARG A 84 11.82 -1.54 -14.22
N VAL A 85 11.58 -2.05 -13.01
CA VAL A 85 12.36 -1.72 -11.82
C VAL A 85 13.19 -2.95 -11.42
N SER A 86 14.25 -3.18 -12.19
CA SER A 86 15.24 -4.23 -11.98
C SER A 86 16.64 -3.65 -11.81
N ARG A 87 17.55 -4.47 -11.29
CA ARG A 87 18.99 -4.25 -11.33
C ARG A 87 19.64 -5.39 -12.10
N GLU A 88 20.71 -5.10 -12.80
CA GLU A 88 21.56 -6.12 -13.42
C GLU A 88 22.53 -6.68 -12.39
N LYS A 89 22.74 -7.99 -12.45
CA LYS A 89 23.81 -8.70 -11.74
C LYS A 89 25.08 -8.68 -12.57
N SER A 90 26.23 -8.98 -11.95
CA SER A 90 27.52 -9.15 -12.65
C SER A 90 27.49 -10.23 -13.74
N ASN A 91 26.56 -11.18 -13.66
CA ASN A 91 26.35 -12.23 -14.67
C ASN A 91 25.40 -11.82 -15.81
N GLY A 92 25.04 -10.53 -15.93
CA GLY A 92 24.15 -10.00 -16.98
C GLY A 92 22.66 -10.26 -16.77
N GLN A 93 22.25 -11.02 -15.75
CA GLN A 93 20.82 -11.26 -15.48
C GLN A 93 20.16 -10.07 -14.77
N SER A 94 18.96 -9.71 -15.22
CA SER A 94 18.11 -8.73 -14.55
C SER A 94 17.33 -9.35 -13.38
N VAL A 95 17.38 -8.71 -12.22
CA VAL A 95 16.63 -9.12 -11.02
C VAL A 95 15.73 -7.97 -10.54
N PRO A 96 14.44 -8.25 -10.25
CA PRO A 96 13.52 -7.21 -9.79
C PRO A 96 13.96 -6.66 -8.43
N ILE A 97 13.91 -5.34 -8.29
CA ILE A 97 14.17 -4.67 -7.01
C ILE A 97 12.88 -4.68 -6.21
N GLY A 98 12.98 -5.01 -4.92
CA GLY A 98 11.85 -4.90 -4.00
C GLY A 98 11.65 -3.47 -3.54
N VAL A 99 10.45 -2.94 -3.70
CA VAL A 99 10.05 -1.61 -3.23
C VAL A 99 9.03 -1.77 -2.10
N HIS A 100 9.06 -0.92 -1.08
CA HIS A 100 8.03 -0.93 -0.04
C HIS A 100 6.80 -0.11 -0.51
N PRO A 101 5.56 -0.59 -0.35
CA PRO A 101 4.36 0.06 -0.89
C PRO A 101 4.13 1.49 -0.37
N SER A 102 4.60 1.83 0.84
CA SER A 102 4.50 3.20 1.36
C SER A 102 5.36 4.23 0.60
N LYS A 103 6.31 3.79 -0.23
CA LYS A 103 7.18 4.68 -1.05
C LYS A 103 6.58 5.01 -2.41
N VAL A 104 5.36 4.56 -2.66
CA VAL A 104 4.75 4.48 -3.98
C VAL A 104 3.35 5.10 -3.93
N VAL A 105 2.90 5.67 -5.04
CA VAL A 105 1.53 6.18 -5.23
C VAL A 105 0.87 5.36 -6.34
N VAL A 106 -0.39 4.98 -6.13
CA VAL A 106 -1.17 4.25 -7.14
C VAL A 106 -1.77 5.26 -8.12
N THR A 107 -1.47 5.07 -9.41
CA THR A 107 -1.94 5.92 -10.50
C THR A 107 -3.17 5.34 -11.17
N LYS A 108 -3.19 4.02 -11.43
CA LYS A 108 -4.37 3.30 -11.92
C LYS A 108 -4.65 2.05 -11.09
N LEU A 109 -5.93 1.81 -10.83
CA LEU A 109 -6.39 0.69 -10.02
C LEU A 109 -6.86 -0.45 -10.92
N LYS A 110 -6.48 -1.68 -10.57
CA LYS A 110 -7.15 -2.87 -11.11
C LYS A 110 -8.50 -3.05 -10.41
N LEU A 111 -9.58 -2.63 -11.05
CA LEU A 111 -10.93 -2.74 -10.48
C LEU A 111 -11.46 -4.16 -10.58
N ASP A 112 -12.08 -4.62 -9.49
CA ASP A 112 -12.90 -5.82 -9.39
C ASP A 112 -14.06 -5.52 -8.42
N LYS A 113 -15.10 -6.37 -8.43
CA LYS A 113 -16.29 -6.21 -7.59
C LYS A 113 -15.96 -5.99 -6.11
N ASP A 114 -14.92 -6.65 -5.60
CA ASP A 114 -14.51 -6.51 -4.20
C ASP A 114 -13.73 -5.23 -3.93
N ARG A 115 -12.95 -4.74 -4.90
CA ARG A 115 -12.21 -3.48 -4.80
C ARG A 115 -13.17 -2.31 -4.80
N GLU A 116 -14.19 -2.35 -5.65
CA GLU A 116 -15.25 -1.36 -5.73
C GLU A 116 -16.00 -1.27 -4.40
N LYS A 117 -16.44 -2.41 -3.85
CA LYS A 117 -17.04 -2.47 -2.51
C LYS A 117 -16.14 -1.90 -1.41
N ILE A 118 -14.83 -2.15 -1.47
CA ILE A 118 -13.88 -1.57 -0.50
C ILE A 118 -13.80 -0.05 -0.64
N LEU A 119 -13.72 0.45 -1.88
CA LEU A 119 -13.65 1.89 -2.15
C LEU A 119 -14.93 2.59 -1.69
N GLU A 120 -16.10 2.07 -2.06
CA GLU A 120 -17.39 2.61 -1.65
C GLU A 120 -17.56 2.64 -0.14
N ARG A 121 -17.21 1.53 0.55
CA ARG A 121 -17.31 1.44 2.01
C ARG A 121 -16.43 2.49 2.70
N ILE A 122 -15.20 2.69 2.22
CA ILE A 122 -14.29 3.69 2.81
C ILE A 122 -14.75 5.11 2.48
N GLY A 123 -15.23 5.35 1.25
CA GLY A 123 -15.77 6.64 0.81
C GLY A 123 -16.97 7.08 1.65
N LYS A 124 -18.00 6.23 1.76
CA LYS A 124 -19.18 6.48 2.61
C LYS A 124 -18.81 6.71 4.07
N GLY A 125 -17.87 5.92 4.59
CA GLY A 125 -17.38 6.08 5.97
C GLY A 125 -16.74 7.44 6.22
N ARG A 126 -16.10 8.06 5.21
CA ARG A 126 -15.51 9.39 5.31
C ARG A 126 -16.54 10.51 5.19
N GLU A 127 -17.51 10.35 4.29
CA GLU A 127 -18.62 11.30 4.15
C GLU A 127 -19.41 11.41 5.45
N ALA A 128 -19.71 10.28 6.08
CA ALA A 128 -20.42 10.24 7.36
C ALA A 128 -19.64 10.87 8.53
N VAL A 129 -18.30 10.88 8.47
CA VAL A 129 -17.47 11.60 9.45
C VAL A 129 -17.53 13.10 9.17
N LYS A 130 -17.39 13.49 7.90
CA LYS A 130 -17.46 14.90 7.48
C LYS A 130 -18.81 15.53 7.76
N SER A 131 -19.91 14.78 7.72
CA SER A 131 -21.25 15.28 8.03
C SER A 131 -21.55 15.40 9.53
N LYS A 132 -20.70 14.83 10.39
CA LYS A 132 -20.84 14.90 11.85
C LYS A 132 -20.02 16.03 12.47
N GLU A 133 -19.04 16.53 11.73
CA GLU A 133 -18.32 17.78 12.01
C GLU A 133 -19.14 18.97 11.53
#